data_AF-A0A1H1Y617-F1
#
_entry.id   AF-A0A1H1Y617-F1
#
_cell.length_a   1.000
_cell.length_b   1.000
_cell.length_c   1.000
_cell.angle_alpha   90.00
_cell.angle_beta   90.00
_cell.angle_gamma   90.00
#
_symmetry.space_group_name_H-M   'P 1'
#
loop_
_entity.id
_entity.type
_entity.pdbx_description
1 polymer ?
#
loop_
_entity_poly.entity_id
_entity_poly.type
_entity_poly.pdbx_seq_one_letter_code
_entity_poly.pdbx_strand_id
1 'polypeptide(L)'
;MPARQRQQQSRHLRAEAIIEAARSLAERDGWDAVTTRRLSEAIDYSQPVLYGHFPSGKSGIMDAVALQGFERLASKIRSDRGGARTQRSRVTRLVHSYLGFADQEPAVYLAMFARPTALPFGVESTPEQLRRAYDELAESVAGCGGGDDPETFVEVIWSALHGMVMLSRDDRLRPSARARRIRTLVDRFVD
;
A
#
# COMPACT_ATOMS: atom_id res chain seq x y z
N MET A 1 -6.73 24.89 24.22
CA MET A 1 -6.17 23.53 24.03
C MET A 1 -5.32 23.15 25.25
N PRO A 2 -5.75 22.19 26.11
CA PRO A 2 -5.00 21.73 27.28
C PRO A 2 -3.58 21.22 26.92
N ALA A 3 -2.62 21.36 27.83
CA ALA A 3 -1.18 21.10 27.58
C ALA A 3 -0.88 19.68 27.07
N ARG A 4 -1.60 18.66 27.56
CA ARG A 4 -1.47 17.26 27.10
C ARG A 4 -1.83 17.07 25.63
N GLN A 5 -2.88 17.75 25.14
CA GLN A 5 -3.29 17.68 23.74
C GLN A 5 -2.23 18.31 22.82
N ARG A 6 -1.65 19.45 23.21
CA ARG A 6 -0.56 20.08 22.45
C ARG A 6 0.69 19.18 22.36
N GLN A 7 1.04 18.52 23.45
CA GLN A 7 2.15 17.58 23.48
C GLN A 7 1.90 16.35 22.61
N GLN A 8 0.70 15.76 22.67
CA GLN A 8 0.32 14.62 21.84
C GLN A 8 0.30 14.99 20.34
N GLN A 9 -0.25 16.16 20.00
CA GLN A 9 -0.23 16.67 18.62
C GLN A 9 1.19 16.89 18.12
N SER A 10 2.06 17.50 18.94
CA SER A 10 3.48 17.66 18.58
C SER A 10 4.17 16.32 18.35
N ARG A 11 3.89 15.32 19.20
CA ARG A 11 4.42 13.95 19.03
C ARG A 11 3.91 13.31 17.74
N HIS A 12 2.63 13.47 17.40
CA HIS A 12 2.06 12.96 16.16
C HIS A 12 2.71 13.60 14.92
N LEU A 13 2.82 14.93 14.90
CA LEU A 13 3.45 15.66 13.79
C LEU A 13 4.91 15.23 13.56
N ARG A 14 5.66 14.98 14.63
CA ARG A 14 7.04 14.44 14.52
C ARG A 14 7.06 13.04 13.94
N ALA A 15 6.16 12.15 14.37
CA ALA A 15 6.05 10.81 13.82
C ALA A 15 5.74 10.86 12.32
N GLU A 16 4.79 11.69 11.90
CA GLU A 16 4.45 11.91 10.49
C GLU A 16 5.64 12.43 9.67
N ALA A 17 6.40 13.40 10.19
CA ALA A 17 7.59 13.90 9.52
C ALA A 17 8.66 12.81 9.31
N ILE A 18 8.84 11.91 10.29
CA ILE A 18 9.76 10.77 10.18
C ILE A 18 9.30 9.79 9.10
N ILE A 19 8.00 9.45 9.09
CA ILE A 19 7.41 8.52 8.12
C ILE A 19 7.55 9.08 6.71
N GLU A 20 7.22 10.36 6.51
CA GLU A 20 7.30 11.02 5.20
C GLU A 20 8.73 11.14 4.70
N ALA A 21 9.69 11.47 5.57
CA ALA A 21 11.10 11.49 5.19
C ALA A 21 11.62 10.10 4.81
N ALA A 22 11.19 9.05 5.51
CA ALA A 22 11.54 7.68 5.17
C ALA A 22 10.93 7.25 3.84
N ARG A 23 9.66 7.58 3.58
CA ARG A 23 9.00 7.36 2.30
C ARG A 23 9.76 8.04 1.17
N SER A 24 9.99 9.35 1.30
CA SER A 24 10.69 10.15 0.28
C SER A 24 12.11 9.67 0.02
N LEU A 25 12.86 9.28 1.06
CA LEU A 25 14.19 8.72 0.91
C LEU A 25 14.16 7.34 0.24
N ALA A 26 13.20 6.48 0.60
CA ALA A 26 13.04 5.15 0.02
C ALA A 26 12.66 5.21 -1.46
N GLU A 27 11.77 6.11 -1.86
CA GLU A 27 11.36 6.27 -3.26
C GLU A 27 12.50 6.79 -4.14
N ARG A 28 13.33 7.69 -3.60
CA ARG A 28 14.46 8.25 -4.35
C ARG A 28 15.66 7.30 -4.44
N ASP A 29 16.06 6.73 -3.29
CA ASP A 29 17.38 6.10 -3.13
C ASP A 29 17.26 4.60 -2.76
N GLY A 30 16.05 4.07 -2.65
CA GLY A 30 15.76 2.70 -2.24
C GLY A 30 15.80 2.49 -0.73
N TRP A 31 15.16 1.42 -0.26
CA TRP A 31 15.08 1.11 1.17
C TRP A 31 16.43 0.88 1.83
N ASP A 32 17.43 0.39 1.10
CA ASP A 32 18.75 0.13 1.67
C ASP A 32 19.48 1.45 2.03
N ALA A 33 19.16 2.55 1.35
CA ALA A 33 19.65 3.90 1.68
C ALA A 33 18.98 4.50 2.93
N VAL A 34 17.82 4.00 3.34
CA VAL A 34 17.10 4.46 4.53
C VAL A 34 17.80 3.92 5.77
N THR A 35 18.47 4.82 6.50
CA THR A 35 19.13 4.53 7.79
C THR A 35 18.69 5.56 8.82
N THR A 36 18.70 5.21 10.10
CA THR A 36 18.37 6.15 11.18
C THR A 36 19.25 7.39 11.14
N ARG A 37 20.55 7.23 10.78
CA ARG A 37 21.47 8.35 10.56
C ARG A 37 21.00 9.30 9.45
N ARG A 38 20.72 8.77 8.26
CA ARG A 38 20.27 9.60 7.12
C ARG A 38 18.90 10.23 7.38
N LEU A 39 18.00 9.53 8.05
CA LEU A 39 16.71 10.09 8.45
C LEU A 39 16.88 11.25 9.43
N SER A 40 17.72 11.06 10.45
CA SER A 40 18.07 12.10 11.41
C SER A 40 18.62 13.35 10.74
N GLU A 41 19.56 13.19 9.81
CA GLU A 41 20.14 14.28 9.02
C GLU A 41 19.08 14.97 8.13
N ALA A 42 18.15 14.22 7.54
CA ALA A 42 17.15 14.76 6.61
C ALA A 42 16.05 15.60 7.29
N ILE A 43 15.74 15.33 8.56
CA ILE A 43 14.64 16.01 9.29
C ILE A 43 15.12 16.81 10.51
N ASP A 44 16.43 16.95 10.68
CA ASP A 44 17.08 17.63 11.81
C ASP A 44 16.66 17.10 13.19
N TYR A 45 16.45 15.77 13.29
CA TYR A 45 16.15 15.09 14.56
C TYR A 45 17.32 14.22 14.97
N SER A 46 17.67 14.24 16.25
CA SER A 46 18.68 13.31 16.77
C SER A 46 18.18 11.86 16.71
N GLN A 47 19.09 10.89 16.60
CA GLN A 47 18.71 9.47 16.60
C GLN A 47 17.94 9.05 17.88
N PRO A 48 18.27 9.55 19.09
CA PRO A 48 17.44 9.31 20.27
C PRO A 48 15.98 9.76 20.10
N VAL A 49 15.72 10.86 19.39
CA VAL A 49 14.35 11.29 19.09
C VAL A 49 13.66 10.28 18.18
N LEU A 50 14.33 9.82 17.12
CA LEU A 50 13.78 8.78 16.24
C LEU A 50 13.40 7.52 17.02
N TYR A 51 14.30 7.01 17.86
CA TYR A 51 14.03 5.81 18.67
C TYR A 51 12.92 6.03 19.72
N GLY A 52 12.74 7.25 20.21
CA GLY A 52 11.61 7.60 21.08
C GLY A 52 10.25 7.52 20.38
N HIS A 53 10.21 7.66 19.06
CA HIS A 53 9.00 7.49 18.24
C HIS A 53 8.87 6.07 17.69
N PHE A 54 9.97 5.49 17.24
CA PHE A 54 10.05 4.16 16.62
C PHE A 54 11.11 3.33 17.33
N PRO A 55 10.78 2.63 18.43
CA PRO A 55 11.74 1.84 19.19
C PRO A 55 12.41 0.73 18.35
N SER A 56 11.65 0.14 17.41
CA SER A 56 12.17 -0.84 16.45
C SER A 56 13.01 -0.22 15.32
N GLY A 57 13.23 1.10 15.35
CA GLY A 57 14.00 1.83 14.35
C GLY A 57 13.41 1.69 12.95
N LYS A 58 14.26 1.34 11.99
CA LYS A 58 13.90 1.27 10.56
C LYS A 58 12.71 0.36 10.26
N SER A 59 12.60 -0.80 10.90
CA SER A 59 11.48 -1.72 10.65
C SER A 59 10.15 -1.12 11.10
N GLY A 60 10.09 -0.53 12.29
CA GLY A 60 8.88 0.14 12.76
C GLY A 60 8.49 1.36 11.92
N ILE A 61 9.47 2.09 11.38
CA ILE A 61 9.22 3.18 10.42
C ILE A 61 8.67 2.61 9.10
N MET A 62 9.23 1.50 8.62
CA MET A 62 8.76 0.83 7.40
C MET A 62 7.32 0.32 7.55
N ASP A 63 6.98 -0.28 8.70
CA ASP A 63 5.61 -0.70 9.00
C ASP A 63 4.65 0.50 9.00
N ALA A 64 5.07 1.66 9.53
CA ALA A 64 4.26 2.87 9.49
C ALA A 64 4.10 3.44 8.07
N VAL A 65 5.15 3.39 7.24
CA VAL A 65 5.06 3.73 5.80
C VAL A 65 4.09 2.78 5.09
N ALA A 66 4.14 1.47 5.40
CA ALA A 66 3.22 0.49 4.85
C ALA A 66 1.76 0.78 5.22
N LEU A 67 1.48 1.07 6.49
CA LEU A 67 0.13 1.44 6.96
C LEU A 67 -0.43 2.66 6.23
N GLN A 68 0.38 3.72 6.06
CA GLN A 68 -0.03 4.87 5.27
C GLN A 68 -0.21 4.53 3.78
N GLY A 69 0.61 3.62 3.24
CA GLY A 69 0.49 3.10 1.88
C GLY A 69 -0.85 2.38 1.65
N PHE A 70 -1.26 1.51 2.58
CA PHE A 70 -2.57 0.85 2.53
C PHE A 70 -3.73 1.85 2.55
N GLU A 71 -3.68 2.88 3.41
CA GLU A 71 -4.71 3.92 3.46
C GLU A 71 -4.78 4.73 2.14
N ARG A 72 -3.63 5.06 1.54
CA ARG A 72 -3.56 5.73 0.23
C ARG A 72 -4.11 4.85 -0.89
N LEU A 73 -3.75 3.57 -0.91
CA LEU A 73 -4.26 2.61 -1.89
C LEU A 73 -5.78 2.44 -1.77
N ALA A 74 -6.31 2.27 -0.54
CA ALA A 74 -7.74 2.19 -0.26
C ALA A 74 -8.47 3.43 -0.80
N SER A 75 -7.97 4.63 -0.44
CA SER A 75 -8.54 5.90 -0.90
C SER A 75 -8.56 6.02 -2.42
N LYS A 76 -7.48 5.58 -3.09
CA LYS A 76 -7.38 5.60 -4.55
C LYS A 76 -8.37 4.65 -5.21
N ILE A 77 -8.48 3.41 -4.71
CA ILE A 77 -9.45 2.42 -5.23
C ILE A 77 -10.88 2.93 -5.05
N ARG A 78 -11.22 3.43 -3.86
CA ARG A 78 -12.54 4.01 -3.57
C ARG A 78 -12.90 5.13 -4.52
N SER A 79 -11.99 6.09 -4.67
CA SER A 79 -12.18 7.27 -5.52
C SER A 79 -12.38 6.88 -6.99
N ASP A 80 -11.52 6.01 -7.51
CA ASP A 80 -11.59 5.55 -8.90
C ASP A 80 -12.86 4.72 -9.13
N ARG A 81 -13.30 3.88 -8.17
CA ARG A 81 -14.54 3.10 -8.25
C ARG A 81 -15.79 3.98 -8.41
N GLY A 82 -15.85 5.15 -7.76
CA GLY A 82 -17.01 6.06 -7.80
C GLY A 82 -17.43 6.50 -9.22
N GLY A 83 -16.54 6.45 -10.20
CA GLY A 83 -16.82 6.77 -11.61
C GLY A 83 -17.27 5.59 -12.47
N ALA A 84 -17.42 4.39 -11.91
CA ALA A 84 -17.79 3.18 -12.65
C ALA A 84 -19.31 3.04 -12.82
N ARG A 85 -19.74 2.51 -13.97
CA ARG A 85 -21.17 2.30 -14.31
C ARG A 85 -21.54 0.85 -14.58
N THR A 86 -20.54 0.01 -14.83
CA THR A 86 -20.69 -1.43 -15.04
C THR A 86 -19.70 -2.19 -14.18
N GLN A 87 -19.99 -3.45 -13.86
CA GLN A 87 -19.08 -4.36 -13.16
C GLN A 87 -17.71 -4.43 -13.86
N ARG A 88 -17.71 -4.59 -15.18
CA ARG A 88 -16.50 -4.54 -15.99
C ARG A 88 -15.70 -3.27 -15.80
N SER A 89 -16.36 -2.12 -15.77
CA SER A 89 -15.68 -0.83 -15.54
C SER A 89 -15.14 -0.70 -14.12
N ARG A 90 -15.80 -1.28 -13.09
CA ARG A 90 -15.29 -1.31 -11.71
C ARG A 90 -14.00 -2.12 -11.63
N VAL A 91 -14.00 -3.35 -12.15
CA VAL A 91 -12.81 -4.22 -12.16
C VAL A 91 -11.69 -3.60 -12.99
N THR A 92 -11.99 -3.04 -14.17
CA THR A 92 -11.00 -2.33 -14.99
C THR A 92 -10.33 -1.20 -14.21
N ARG A 93 -11.12 -0.38 -13.51
CA ARG A 93 -10.59 0.73 -12.70
C ARG A 93 -9.78 0.21 -11.52
N LEU A 94 -10.24 -0.82 -10.80
CA LEU A 94 -9.46 -1.48 -9.75
C LEU A 94 -8.07 -1.88 -10.24
N VAL A 95 -7.99 -2.58 -11.36
CA VAL A 95 -6.72 -3.04 -11.94
C VAL A 95 -5.81 -1.85 -12.25
N HIS A 96 -6.34 -0.79 -12.85
CA HIS A 96 -5.56 0.42 -13.14
C HIS A 96 -5.12 1.16 -11.87
N SER A 97 -5.98 1.30 -10.87
CA SER A 97 -5.68 1.95 -9.60
C SER A 97 -4.57 1.22 -8.85
N TYR A 98 -4.68 -0.11 -8.76
CA TYR A 98 -3.73 -0.96 -8.05
C TYR A 98 -2.36 -0.97 -8.74
N LEU A 99 -2.31 -1.25 -10.04
CA LEU A 99 -1.05 -1.27 -10.79
C LEU A 99 -0.42 0.12 -10.88
N GLY A 100 -1.24 1.17 -11.05
CA GLY A 100 -0.76 2.54 -11.10
C GLY A 100 -0.19 3.02 -9.76
N PHE A 101 -0.77 2.60 -8.63
CA PHE A 101 -0.20 2.88 -7.31
C PHE A 101 1.19 2.26 -7.16
N ALA A 102 1.35 1.00 -7.56
CA ALA A 102 2.65 0.32 -7.49
C ALA A 102 3.72 0.96 -8.40
N ASP A 103 3.33 1.50 -9.56
CA ASP A 103 4.26 2.23 -10.44
C ASP A 103 4.65 3.60 -9.86
N GLN A 104 3.73 4.27 -9.14
CA GLN A 104 3.92 5.63 -8.62
C GLN A 104 4.67 5.66 -7.29
N GLU A 105 4.45 4.66 -6.44
CA GLU A 105 5.10 4.52 -5.12
C GLU A 105 5.73 3.11 -4.97
N PRO A 106 6.73 2.75 -5.80
CA PRO A 106 7.31 1.41 -5.80
C PRO A 106 7.99 1.06 -4.47
N ALA A 107 8.62 2.01 -3.77
CA ALA A 107 9.23 1.74 -2.48
C ALA A 107 8.16 1.54 -1.39
N VAL A 108 7.06 2.30 -1.39
CA VAL A 108 5.93 2.08 -0.48
C VAL A 108 5.30 0.72 -0.74
N TYR A 109 5.06 0.36 -2.00
CA TYR A 109 4.51 -0.95 -2.35
C TYR A 109 5.38 -2.10 -1.82
N LEU A 110 6.70 -1.95 -1.89
CA LEU A 110 7.64 -2.92 -1.30
C LEU A 110 7.52 -3.04 0.21
N ALA A 111 7.33 -1.93 0.91
CA ALA A 111 7.13 -1.94 2.36
C ALA A 111 5.81 -2.63 2.74
N MET A 112 4.78 -2.54 1.89
CA MET A 112 3.48 -3.17 2.12
C MET A 112 3.50 -4.69 1.98
N PHE A 113 4.28 -5.25 1.03
CA PHE A 113 4.13 -6.66 0.64
C PHE A 113 5.41 -7.49 0.53
N ALA A 114 6.55 -6.88 0.24
CA ALA A 114 7.75 -7.61 -0.19
C ALA A 114 8.89 -7.58 0.81
N ARG A 115 8.81 -6.74 1.84
CA ARG A 115 9.76 -6.69 2.94
C ARG A 115 9.17 -7.38 4.17
N PRO A 116 9.99 -7.99 5.03
CA PRO A 116 9.52 -8.52 6.30
C PRO A 116 8.81 -7.42 7.10
N THR A 117 7.55 -7.67 7.46
CA THR A 117 6.71 -6.77 8.25
C THR A 117 6.19 -7.50 9.48
N ALA A 118 6.01 -6.77 10.58
CA ALA A 118 5.37 -7.29 11.78
C ALA A 118 3.84 -7.12 11.76
N LEU A 119 3.28 -6.52 10.69
CA LEU A 119 1.85 -6.28 10.58
C LEU A 119 1.10 -7.61 10.39
N PRO A 120 0.07 -7.90 11.21
CA PRO A 120 -0.73 -9.10 11.04
C PRO A 120 -1.73 -8.94 9.88
N PHE A 121 -1.97 -10.03 9.15
CA PHE A 121 -2.93 -10.12 8.03
C PHE A 121 -3.93 -11.25 8.30
N GLY A 122 -5.20 -11.05 7.91
CA GLY A 122 -6.23 -12.10 7.94
C GLY A 122 -6.64 -12.58 9.34
N VAL A 123 -6.33 -11.80 10.38
CA VAL A 123 -6.65 -12.13 11.79
C VAL A 123 -7.34 -10.94 12.49
N GLU A 124 -7.93 -11.17 13.66
CA GLU A 124 -8.66 -10.14 14.41
C GLU A 124 -7.82 -8.88 14.71
N SER A 125 -6.51 -9.05 14.94
CA SER A 125 -5.58 -7.96 15.19
C SER A 125 -5.09 -7.22 13.94
N THR A 126 -5.62 -7.54 12.75
CA THR A 126 -5.26 -6.87 11.49
C THR A 126 -5.52 -5.36 11.60
N PRO A 127 -4.53 -4.50 11.33
CA PRO A 127 -4.70 -3.06 11.38
C PRO A 127 -5.83 -2.58 10.47
N GLU A 128 -6.54 -1.56 10.90
CA GLU A 128 -7.71 -1.04 10.18
C GLU A 128 -7.39 -0.60 8.75
N GLN A 129 -6.20 -0.04 8.51
CA GLN A 129 -5.76 0.40 7.18
C GLN A 129 -5.68 -0.78 6.19
N LEU A 130 -5.19 -1.94 6.66
CA LEU A 130 -5.10 -3.16 5.86
C LEU A 130 -6.50 -3.70 5.57
N ARG A 131 -7.38 -3.74 6.58
CA ARG A 131 -8.78 -4.17 6.40
C ARG A 131 -9.50 -3.28 5.40
N ARG A 132 -9.42 -1.96 5.55
CA ARG A 132 -10.02 -1.00 4.61
C ARG A 132 -9.50 -1.21 3.19
N ALA A 133 -8.19 -1.38 2.99
CA ALA A 133 -7.65 -1.64 1.65
C ALA A 133 -8.19 -2.94 1.04
N TYR A 134 -8.35 -3.98 1.86
CA TYR A 134 -8.97 -5.24 1.45
C TYR A 134 -10.46 -5.06 1.12
N ASP A 135 -11.22 -4.37 1.96
CA ASP A 135 -12.64 -4.08 1.73
C ASP A 135 -12.85 -3.32 0.41
N GLU A 136 -11.97 -2.37 0.08
CA GLU A 136 -12.02 -1.65 -1.19
C GLU A 136 -11.74 -2.53 -2.42
N LEU A 137 -10.85 -3.52 -2.29
CA LEU A 137 -10.64 -4.55 -3.31
C LEU A 137 -11.93 -5.39 -3.46
N ALA A 138 -12.49 -5.87 -2.35
CA ALA A 138 -13.68 -6.70 -2.31
C ALA A 138 -14.91 -6.00 -2.91
N GLU A 139 -15.17 -4.77 -2.51
CA GLU A 139 -16.27 -3.96 -3.05
C GLU A 139 -16.12 -3.69 -4.56
N SER A 140 -14.89 -3.57 -5.06
CA SER A 140 -14.64 -3.33 -6.48
C SER A 140 -14.96 -4.53 -7.36
N VAL A 141 -14.93 -5.73 -6.79
CA VAL A 141 -15.27 -6.99 -7.47
C VAL A 141 -16.57 -7.61 -6.98
N ALA A 142 -17.34 -6.93 -6.14
CA ALA A 142 -18.63 -7.42 -5.66
C ALA A 142 -19.56 -7.79 -6.84
N GLY A 143 -20.17 -8.97 -6.75
CA GLY A 143 -21.01 -9.54 -7.82
C GLY A 143 -20.26 -10.22 -8.96
N CYS A 144 -18.92 -10.30 -8.90
CA CYS A 144 -18.10 -11.15 -9.77
C CYS A 144 -18.03 -12.59 -9.22
N GLY A 145 -17.39 -13.49 -9.98
CA GLY A 145 -17.03 -14.84 -9.50
C GLY A 145 -18.08 -15.93 -9.69
N GLY A 146 -19.23 -15.63 -10.29
CA GLY A 146 -20.13 -16.68 -10.82
C GLY A 146 -20.64 -17.72 -9.80
N GLY A 147 -20.65 -17.40 -8.51
CA GLY A 147 -21.05 -18.33 -7.43
C GLY A 147 -19.90 -18.86 -6.57
N ASP A 148 -18.66 -18.49 -6.87
CA ASP A 148 -17.51 -18.73 -5.99
C ASP A 148 -17.71 -18.05 -4.62
N ASP A 149 -16.98 -18.56 -3.61
CA ASP A 149 -16.85 -17.89 -2.33
C ASP A 149 -16.27 -16.47 -2.53
N PRO A 150 -16.97 -15.40 -2.08
CA PRO A 150 -16.55 -14.03 -2.35
C PRO A 150 -15.17 -13.68 -1.81
N GLU A 151 -14.79 -14.18 -0.64
CA GLU A 151 -13.48 -13.89 -0.04
C GLU A 151 -12.37 -14.57 -0.83
N THR A 152 -12.52 -15.86 -1.12
CA THR A 152 -11.60 -16.62 -1.97
C THR A 152 -11.42 -15.94 -3.35
N PHE A 153 -12.50 -15.46 -3.96
CA PHE A 153 -12.43 -14.76 -5.23
C PHE A 153 -11.59 -13.48 -5.16
N VAL A 154 -11.75 -12.69 -4.09
CA VAL A 154 -10.97 -11.48 -3.82
C VAL A 154 -9.48 -11.82 -3.64
N GLU A 155 -9.16 -12.88 -2.91
CA GLU A 155 -7.78 -13.33 -2.73
C GLU A 155 -7.13 -13.74 -4.06
N VAL A 156 -7.86 -14.41 -4.95
CA VAL A 156 -7.33 -14.85 -6.25
C VAL A 156 -7.07 -13.66 -7.18
N ILE A 157 -8.00 -12.71 -7.29
CA ILE A 157 -7.76 -11.52 -8.12
C ILE A 157 -6.64 -10.65 -7.53
N TRP A 158 -6.59 -10.50 -6.21
CA TRP A 158 -5.53 -9.77 -5.53
C TRP A 158 -4.16 -10.42 -5.75
N SER A 159 -4.09 -11.75 -5.71
CA SER A 159 -2.88 -12.52 -6.05
C SER A 159 -2.43 -12.28 -7.48
N ALA A 160 -3.36 -12.24 -8.45
CA ALA A 160 -3.04 -11.95 -9.84
C ALA A 160 -2.52 -10.51 -10.03
N LEU A 161 -3.13 -9.53 -9.36
CA LEU A 161 -2.67 -8.15 -9.33
C LEU A 161 -1.27 -8.02 -8.73
N HIS A 162 -1.04 -8.63 -7.56
CA HIS A 162 0.24 -8.63 -6.89
C HIS A 162 1.33 -9.29 -7.75
N GLY A 163 1.03 -10.44 -8.35
CA GLY A 163 1.93 -11.11 -9.29
C GLY A 163 2.26 -10.24 -10.50
N MET A 164 1.28 -9.52 -11.06
CA MET A 164 1.54 -8.57 -12.14
C MET A 164 2.47 -7.44 -11.72
N VAL A 165 2.35 -6.91 -10.51
CA VAL A 165 3.25 -5.87 -9.99
C VAL A 165 4.66 -6.43 -9.83
N MET A 166 4.82 -7.48 -9.04
CA MET A 166 6.14 -8.01 -8.68
C MET A 166 6.90 -8.54 -9.90
N LEU A 167 6.22 -9.25 -10.81
CA LEU A 167 6.86 -9.73 -12.02
C LEU A 167 7.16 -8.62 -13.04
N SER A 168 6.36 -7.54 -13.09
CA SER A 168 6.69 -6.40 -13.97
C SER A 168 7.87 -5.61 -13.43
N ARG A 169 7.96 -5.43 -12.11
CA ARG A 169 9.04 -4.72 -11.43
C ARG A 169 10.41 -5.35 -11.67
N ASP A 170 10.47 -6.68 -11.69
CA ASP A 170 11.72 -7.42 -11.88
C ASP A 170 11.98 -7.75 -13.38
N ASP A 171 11.35 -7.02 -14.31
CA ASP A 171 11.45 -7.20 -15.78
C ASP A 171 11.14 -8.62 -16.28
N ARG A 172 10.34 -9.39 -15.51
CA ARG A 172 9.94 -10.77 -15.85
C ARG A 172 8.72 -10.86 -16.75
N LEU A 173 8.11 -9.72 -17.09
CA LEU A 173 6.96 -9.64 -18.01
C LEU A 173 7.28 -8.72 -19.19
N ARG A 174 6.82 -9.11 -20.38
CA ARG A 174 6.93 -8.28 -21.59
C ARG A 174 6.25 -6.92 -21.38
N PRO A 175 6.98 -5.79 -21.44
CA PRO A 175 6.40 -4.46 -21.20
C PRO A 175 5.28 -4.11 -22.20
N SER A 176 5.50 -4.41 -23.48
CA SER A 176 4.54 -4.15 -24.58
C SER A 176 3.22 -4.92 -24.47
N ALA A 177 3.13 -5.93 -23.59
CA ALA A 177 1.94 -6.73 -23.39
C ALA A 177 1.05 -6.23 -22.23
N ARG A 178 1.41 -5.15 -21.53
CA ARG A 178 0.69 -4.67 -20.33
C ARG A 178 -0.81 -4.45 -20.56
N ALA A 179 -1.18 -3.73 -21.61
CA ALA A 179 -2.59 -3.48 -21.93
C ALA A 179 -3.36 -4.78 -22.28
N ARG A 180 -2.70 -5.75 -22.94
CA ARG A 180 -3.30 -7.07 -23.19
C ARG A 180 -3.48 -7.86 -21.89
N ARG A 181 -2.50 -7.85 -20.99
CA ARG A 181 -2.60 -8.51 -19.67
C ARG A 181 -3.76 -7.95 -18.85
N ILE A 182 -3.90 -6.63 -18.78
CA ILE A 182 -5.01 -5.98 -18.06
C ILE A 182 -6.35 -6.43 -18.64
N ARG A 183 -6.50 -6.41 -19.97
CA ARG A 183 -7.72 -6.87 -20.63
C ARG A 183 -8.01 -8.34 -20.32
N THR A 184 -7.03 -9.22 -20.51
CA THR A 184 -7.17 -10.65 -20.20
C THR A 184 -7.56 -10.87 -18.74
N LEU A 185 -7.01 -10.10 -17.80
CA LEU A 185 -7.40 -10.18 -16.39
C LEU A 185 -8.88 -9.76 -16.23
N VAL A 186 -9.27 -8.60 -16.73
CA VAL A 186 -10.67 -8.14 -16.63
C VAL A 186 -11.64 -9.15 -17.25
N ASP A 187 -11.33 -9.67 -18.44
CA ASP A 187 -12.17 -10.65 -19.15
C ASP A 187 -12.39 -11.90 -18.29
N ARG A 188 -11.34 -12.41 -17.64
CA ARG A 188 -11.40 -13.64 -16.83
C ARG A 188 -12.12 -13.51 -15.50
N PHE A 189 -12.25 -12.30 -14.97
CA PHE A 189 -12.83 -12.05 -13.65
C PHE A 189 -14.22 -11.40 -13.72
N VAL A 190 -14.69 -11.03 -14.92
CA VAL A 190 -16.00 -10.38 -15.12
C VAL A 190 -16.93 -11.22 -15.99
N ASP A 191 -16.39 -11.97 -16.95
CA ASP A 191 -17.15 -12.79 -17.90
C ASP A 191 -17.12 -14.28 -17.47
#